data_AF-A0A957PMM0-F1
#
_entry.id   AF-A0A957PMM0-F1
#
_cell.length_a   1.000
_cell.length_b   1.000
_cell.length_c   1.000
_cell.angle_alpha   90.00
_cell.angle_beta   90.00
_cell.angle_gamma   90.00
#
_symmetry.space_group_name_H-M   'P 1'
#
loop_
_entity.id
_entity.type
_entity.pdbx_description
1 polymer ?
#
loop_
_entity_poly.entity_id
_entity_poly.type
_entity_poly.pdbx_seq_one_letter_code
_entity_poly.pdbx_strand_id
1 'polypeptide(L)' 'MAIGLFGDHSAENVARLAHGNAVMASFTRGKGTVFNAGSADWAYGLDADRLVQRVTENVVRKLGASG' A
#
# COMPACT_ATOMS: atom_id res chain seq x y z
N MET A 1 -11.30 -17.48 1.48
CA MET A 1 -11.01 -16.36 0.55
C MET A 1 -11.35 -16.74 -0.90
N ALA A 2 -10.71 -17.74 -1.53
CA ALA A 2 -11.00 -18.13 -2.92
C ALA A 2 -12.47 -18.52 -3.19
N ILE A 3 -13.05 -19.45 -2.40
CA ILE A 3 -14.47 -19.84 -2.55
C ILE A 3 -15.42 -18.63 -2.42
N GLY A 4 -15.11 -17.70 -1.52
CA GLY A 4 -15.96 -16.52 -1.28
C GLY A 4 -15.91 -15.50 -2.42
N LEU A 5 -14.78 -15.40 -3.14
CA LEU A 5 -14.65 -14.48 -4.29
C LEU A 5 -15.01 -15.12 -5.64
N PHE A 6 -14.77 -16.41 -5.80
CA PHE A 6 -14.82 -17.07 -7.10
C PHE A 6 -15.72 -18.32 -7.15
N GLY A 7 -16.37 -18.68 -6.05
CA GLY A 7 -17.30 -19.81 -6.00
C GLY A 7 -16.66 -21.19 -5.87
N ASP A 8 -15.34 -21.32 -6.10
CA ASP A 8 -14.60 -22.56 -5.92
C ASP A 8 -13.19 -22.35 -5.30
N HIS A 9 -12.53 -23.46 -5.00
CA HIS A 9 -11.17 -23.49 -4.45
C HIS A 9 -10.15 -24.08 -5.45
N SER A 10 -10.34 -23.84 -6.74
CA SER A 10 -9.38 -24.27 -7.76
C SER A 10 -7.99 -23.67 -7.50
N ALA A 11 -6.94 -24.40 -7.87
CA ALA A 11 -5.56 -23.96 -7.69
C ALA A 11 -5.29 -22.61 -8.39
N GLU A 12 -5.94 -22.37 -9.54
CA GLU A 12 -5.91 -21.09 -10.25
C GLU A 12 -6.47 -19.95 -9.40
N ASN A 13 -7.65 -20.12 -8.80
CA ASN A 13 -8.28 -19.09 -7.97
C ASN A 13 -7.51 -18.81 -6.68
N VAL A 14 -6.83 -19.82 -6.11
CA VAL A 14 -5.89 -19.63 -5.00
C VAL A 14 -4.66 -18.85 -5.44
N ALA A 15 -4.07 -19.19 -6.59
CA ALA A 15 -2.89 -18.49 -7.12
C ALA A 15 -3.16 -16.99 -7.37
N ARG A 16 -4.38 -16.64 -7.83
CA ARG A 16 -4.81 -15.24 -8.00
C ARG A 16 -4.82 -14.42 -6.71
N LEU A 17 -4.92 -15.08 -5.56
CA LEU A 17 -4.91 -14.46 -4.23
C LEU A 17 -3.57 -14.65 -3.50
N ALA A 18 -2.63 -15.41 -4.08
CA ALA A 18 -1.37 -15.78 -3.43
C ALA A 18 -0.45 -14.57 -3.20
N HIS A 19 -0.60 -13.54 -4.02
CA HIS A 19 0.11 -12.28 -3.88
C HIS A 19 -0.91 -11.20 -3.49
N GLY A 20 -0.85 -10.75 -2.24
CA GLY A 20 -1.69 -9.65 -1.78
C GLY A 20 -1.48 -8.42 -2.66
N ASN A 21 -2.57 -7.88 -3.21
CA ASN A 21 -2.51 -6.64 -3.99
C ASN A 21 -2.61 -5.45 -3.03
N ALA A 22 -1.47 -4.89 -2.62
CA ALA A 22 -1.44 -3.62 -1.93
C ALA A 22 -1.63 -2.48 -2.93
N VAL A 23 -2.52 -1.53 -2.63
CA VAL A 23 -2.72 -0.32 -3.44
C VAL A 23 -2.26 0.88 -2.63
N MET A 24 -1.30 1.62 -3.17
CA MET A 24 -0.85 2.89 -2.62
C MET A 24 -1.76 4.03 -3.10
N ALA A 25 -2.21 4.89 -2.19
CA ALA A 25 -3.14 5.97 -2.53
C ALA A 25 -2.89 7.25 -1.73
N SER A 26 -3.32 8.37 -2.30
CA SER A 26 -3.30 9.69 -1.66
C SER A 26 -4.66 10.36 -1.83
N PHE A 27 -5.19 10.92 -0.75
CA PHE A 27 -6.52 11.52 -0.71
C PHE A 27 -6.46 12.91 -0.09
N THR A 28 -7.20 13.86 -0.64
CA THR A 28 -7.30 15.21 -0.07
C THR A 28 -8.70 15.43 0.47
N ARG A 29 -8.80 15.94 1.70
CA ARG A 29 -10.07 16.34 2.33
C ARG A 29 -9.89 17.63 3.11
N GLY A 30 -10.66 18.65 2.76
CA GLY A 30 -10.51 19.99 3.34
C GLY A 30 -9.11 20.53 3.05
N LYS A 31 -8.39 20.95 4.10
CA LYS A 31 -7.04 21.50 3.99
C LYS A 31 -5.92 20.44 4.08
N GLY A 32 -6.25 19.18 4.29
CA GLY A 32 -5.27 18.12 4.54
C GLY A 32 -5.21 17.08 3.43
N THR A 33 -4.04 16.46 3.29
CA THR A 33 -3.81 15.30 2.42
C THR A 33 -3.32 14.12 3.25
N VAL A 34 -3.91 12.94 3.01
CA VAL A 34 -3.55 11.66 3.64
C VAL A 34 -2.90 10.77 2.58
N PHE A 35 -1.76 10.18 2.93
CA PHE A 35 -1.11 9.14 2.14
C PHE A 35 -1.28 7.77 2.84
N ASN A 36 -1.61 6.73 2.08
CA ASN A 36 -1.71 5.35 2.55
C ASN A 36 -0.86 4.43 1.66
N ALA A 37 0.09 3.72 2.27
CA ALA A 37 1.00 2.81 1.58
C ALA A 37 0.36 1.46 1.18
N GLY A 38 -0.80 1.12 1.74
CA GLY A 38 -1.53 -0.10 1.40
C GLY A 38 -0.96 -1.39 2.01
N SER A 39 -0.01 -1.29 2.95
CA SER A 39 0.59 -2.44 3.64
C SER A 39 0.94 -2.09 5.09
N ALA A 40 0.73 -3.04 6.00
CA ALA A 40 1.17 -2.93 7.40
C ALA A 40 2.69 -3.07 7.54
N ASP A 41 3.33 -3.77 6.60
CA ASP A 41 4.76 -4.08 6.65
C ASP A 41 5.64 -2.97 6.06
N TRP A 42 5.05 -1.87 5.60
CA TRP A 42 5.77 -0.74 4.98
C TRP A 42 6.91 -0.21 5.86
N ALA A 43 6.68 -0.18 7.18
CA ALA A 43 7.66 0.33 8.14
C ALA A 43 8.97 -0.47 8.15
N TYR A 44 8.93 -1.79 7.92
CA TYR A 44 10.14 -2.61 7.86
C TYR A 44 11.05 -2.24 6.68
N GLY A 45 10.45 -1.76 5.58
CA GLY A 45 11.21 -1.29 4.42
C GLY A 45 11.95 0.02 4.67
N LEU A 46 11.61 0.79 5.70
CA LEU A 46 12.31 2.06 5.99
C LEU A 46 13.76 1.85 6.41
N ASP A 47 14.10 0.71 7.00
CA ASP A 47 15.47 0.41 7.42
C ASP A 47 16.30 -0.23 6.30
N ALA A 48 15.67 -1.04 5.46
CA ALA A 48 16.39 -1.92 4.52
C ALA A 48 16.19 -1.58 3.02
N ASP A 49 15.09 -0.94 2.64
CA ASP A 49 14.71 -0.74 1.24
C ASP A 49 14.79 0.74 0.82
N ARG A 50 15.73 1.03 -0.08
CA ARG A 50 15.96 2.38 -0.60
C ARG A 50 14.75 2.96 -1.35
N LEU A 51 13.92 2.15 -1.98
CA LEU A 51 12.72 2.62 -2.68
C LEU A 51 11.65 3.04 -1.67
N VAL A 52 11.44 2.25 -0.62
CA VAL A 52 10.53 2.58 0.49
C VAL A 52 10.96 3.87 1.17
N GLN A 53 12.25 4.02 1.47
CA GLN A 53 12.83 5.26 2.01
C GLN A 53 12.54 6.45 1.10
N ARG A 54 12.82 6.31 -0.21
CA ARG A 54 12.65 7.41 -1.18
C ARG A 54 11.20 7.84 -1.34
N VAL A 55 10.26 6.89 -1.43
CA VAL A 55 8.83 7.20 -1.49
C VAL A 55 8.39 7.92 -0.22
N THR A 56 8.81 7.44 0.95
CA THR A 56 8.48 8.06 2.23
C THR A 56 9.04 9.49 2.35
N GLU A 57 10.30 9.71 1.98
CA GLU A 57 10.92 11.03 1.95
C GLU A 57 10.15 12.00 1.02
N ASN A 58 9.75 11.52 -0.16
CA ASN A 58 8.97 12.33 -1.10
C ASN A 58 7.61 12.74 -0.53
N VAL A 59 6.92 11.81 0.14
CA VAL A 59 5.62 12.08 0.76
C VAL A 59 5.77 13.08 1.90
N VAL A 60 6.72 12.84 2.82
CA VAL A 60 6.97 13.74 3.97
C VAL A 60 7.36 15.13 3.48
N ARG A 61 8.26 15.24 2.50
CA ARG A 61 8.65 16.55 1.93
C ARG A 61 7.47 17.27 1.30
N LYS A 62 6.64 16.56 0.52
CA LYS A 62 5.51 17.16 -0.20
C LYS A 62 4.39 17.60 0.74
N LEU A 63 4.04 16.76 1.72
CA LEU A 63 2.91 17.00 2.61
C LEU A 63 3.29 17.84 3.83
N GLY A 64 4.52 17.71 4.33
CA GLY A 64 5.03 18.46 5.47
C GLY A 64 5.39 19.91 5.17
N ALA A 65 5.74 20.23 3.91
CA ALA A 65 5.98 21.62 3.48
C ALA A 65 4.70 22.44 3.25
N SER A 66 3.52 21.82 3.38
CA SER A 66 2.21 22.46 3.19
C SER A 66 1.59 22.95 4.50
N GLY A 67 2.35 22.97 5.60
CA GLY A 67 1.96 23.43 6.93
C GLY A 67 2.47 24.83 7.24
#